data_AF-A0A2R6WCF4-F1
#
_entry.id   AF-A0A2R6WCF4-F1
#
_cell.length_a   1.000
_cell.length_b   1.000
_cell.length_c   1.000
_cell.angle_alpha   90.00
_cell.angle_beta   90.00
_cell.angle_gamma   90.00
#
_symmetry.space_group_name_H-M   'P 1'
#
loop_
_entity.id
_entity.type
_entity.pdbx_description
1 polymer ?
#
loop_
_entity_poly.entity_id
_entity_poly.type
_entity_poly.pdbx_seq_one_letter_code
_entity_poly.pdbx_strand_id
1 'polypeptide(L)'
;MECPKCYERLFCNHCHPHLKEFKAPRCENCKDRHKYEVERADSTFQCNKSAHELAQSRLSERLAFLKLQDPDPSMEIFKGDVAFVVHGCDMIHAHRFILAGKSSVFCRMFDCGMLEKETGLIPIDDASYPVMRAVINYCYTADINFTDEIPPDEVLKVAHKYEISHLRDVCGEELGGKISDKNLAEMLRLSKRYDAKTLQEACAKYFKGNFDTVFSTVMENL
;
A
#
# COMPACT_ATOMS: atom_id res chain seq x y z
N MET A 1 39.13 4.69 -24.02
CA MET A 1 40.34 4.07 -23.41
C MET A 1 39.89 3.22 -22.24
N GLU A 2 39.98 1.89 -22.39
CA GLU A 2 39.68 0.93 -21.33
C GLU A 2 40.84 0.86 -20.34
N CYS A 3 40.54 0.80 -19.03
CA CYS A 3 41.56 0.75 -17.97
C CYS A 3 42.03 -0.70 -17.75
N PRO A 4 43.28 -1.06 -18.07
CA PRO A 4 43.74 -2.46 -18.03
C PRO A 4 43.89 -3.05 -16.62
N LYS A 5 43.74 -2.26 -15.54
CA LYS A 5 44.13 -2.65 -14.17
C LYS A 5 43.04 -3.31 -13.30
N CYS A 6 41.82 -3.57 -13.80
CA CYS A 6 40.67 -3.94 -12.94
C CYS A 6 40.07 -5.35 -13.17
N TYR A 7 40.81 -6.27 -13.79
CA TYR A 7 40.28 -7.59 -14.20
C TYR A 7 40.18 -8.69 -13.12
N GLU A 8 40.31 -8.42 -11.82
CA GLU A 8 40.23 -9.48 -10.81
C GLU A 8 38.86 -9.60 -10.14
N ARG A 9 38.14 -10.70 -10.43
CA ARG A 9 36.86 -11.11 -9.82
C ARG A 9 37.07 -11.47 -8.35
N LEU A 10 36.48 -10.71 -7.42
CA LEU A 10 36.37 -11.09 -6.02
C LEU A 10 34.92 -10.83 -5.55
N PHE A 11 34.27 -11.88 -5.06
CA PHE A 11 32.89 -11.90 -4.59
C PHE A 11 32.79 -11.42 -3.12
N CYS A 12 31.71 -10.72 -2.77
CA CYS A 12 31.40 -10.27 -1.41
C CYS A 12 30.26 -11.13 -0.81
N ASN A 13 30.45 -11.68 0.39
CA ASN A 13 29.51 -12.59 1.07
C ASN A 13 28.51 -11.88 2.02
N HIS A 14 28.26 -10.58 1.84
CA HIS A 14 27.34 -9.80 2.72
C HIS A 14 26.20 -9.08 1.99
N CYS A 15 26.19 -9.06 0.65
CA CYS A 15 25.13 -8.43 -0.15
C CYS A 15 24.47 -9.53 -1.01
N HIS A 16 23.20 -9.86 -0.74
CA HIS A 16 22.45 -11.01 -1.29
C HIS A 16 22.09 -10.88 -2.81
N PRO A 17 21.51 -11.91 -3.49
CA PRO A 17 22.02 -12.58 -4.70
C PRO A 17 21.58 -12.01 -6.08
N HIS A 18 21.05 -10.79 -6.17
CA HIS A 18 20.45 -10.26 -7.42
C HIS A 18 21.27 -9.20 -8.17
N LEU A 19 22.42 -8.78 -7.64
CA LEU A 19 23.31 -7.83 -8.31
C LEU A 19 24.63 -8.52 -8.65
N LYS A 20 24.65 -9.23 -9.79
CA LYS A 20 25.90 -9.79 -10.30
C LYS A 20 26.77 -8.65 -10.86
N GLU A 21 27.87 -8.39 -10.16
CA GLU A 21 29.06 -7.64 -10.55
C GLU A 21 29.05 -6.10 -10.40
N PHE A 22 29.21 -5.58 -9.17
CA PHE A 22 29.82 -4.26 -8.97
C PHE A 22 31.06 -4.38 -8.08
N LYS A 23 32.24 -4.04 -8.64
CA LYS A 23 33.51 -3.94 -7.91
C LYS A 23 33.75 -2.48 -7.53
N ALA A 24 34.21 -2.23 -6.29
CA ALA A 24 34.64 -0.91 -5.86
C ALA A 24 35.78 -0.37 -6.75
N PRO A 25 35.72 0.88 -7.21
CA PRO A 25 36.75 1.45 -8.07
C PRO A 25 38.14 1.51 -7.43
N ARG A 26 39.13 0.84 -8.03
CA ARG A 26 40.53 0.79 -7.55
C ARG A 26 41.41 1.97 -8.00
N CYS A 27 40.86 2.94 -8.74
CA CYS A 27 41.56 4.17 -9.12
C CYS A 27 40.59 5.36 -9.18
N GLU A 28 41.13 6.57 -9.08
CA GLU A 28 40.35 7.81 -9.02
C GLU A 28 39.40 7.97 -10.21
N ASN A 29 39.88 7.66 -11.42
CA ASN A 29 39.08 7.76 -12.64
C ASN A 29 37.89 6.78 -12.69
N CYS A 30 38.00 5.60 -12.04
CA CYS A 30 36.87 4.68 -11.91
C CYS A 30 35.93 5.11 -10.76
N LYS A 31 36.42 5.80 -9.72
CA LYS A 31 35.58 6.37 -8.65
C LYS A 31 34.69 7.45 -9.23
N ASP A 32 35.28 8.36 -10.01
CA ASP A 32 34.54 9.43 -10.67
C ASP A 32 33.50 8.90 -11.65
N ARG A 33 33.84 7.85 -12.41
CA ARG A 33 32.88 7.17 -13.30
C ARG A 33 31.73 6.53 -12.54
N HIS A 34 32.00 5.79 -11.47
CA HIS A 34 30.95 5.16 -10.67
C HIS A 34 30.06 6.20 -9.99
N LYS A 35 30.65 7.27 -9.46
CA LYS A 35 29.93 8.41 -8.89
C LYS A 35 28.97 9.03 -9.93
N TYR A 36 29.46 9.26 -11.15
CA TYR A 36 28.63 9.75 -12.26
C TYR A 36 27.49 8.78 -12.64
N GLU A 37 27.77 7.47 -12.69
CA GLU A 37 26.75 6.45 -13.01
C GLU A 37 25.66 6.36 -11.93
N VAL A 38 26.03 6.44 -10.65
CA VAL A 38 25.09 6.46 -9.52
C VAL A 38 24.25 7.74 -9.54
N GLU A 39 24.87 8.91 -9.72
CA GLU A 39 24.16 10.20 -9.82
C GLU A 39 23.20 10.24 -11.02
N ARG A 40 23.59 9.65 -12.15
CA ARG A 40 22.74 9.52 -13.35
C ARG A 40 21.58 8.55 -13.13
N ALA A 41 21.80 7.43 -12.45
CA ALA A 41 20.76 6.48 -12.10
C ALA A 41 19.75 7.09 -11.11
N ASP A 42 20.22 7.82 -10.10
CA ASP A 42 19.39 8.56 -9.16
C ASP A 42 18.58 9.66 -9.87
N SER A 43 19.20 10.43 -10.76
CA SER A 43 18.51 11.43 -11.60
C SER A 43 17.42 10.80 -12.50
N THR A 44 17.69 9.62 -13.06
CA THR A 44 16.73 8.88 -13.88
C THR A 44 15.57 8.35 -13.03
N PHE A 45 15.87 7.84 -11.83
CA PHE A 45 14.88 7.40 -10.86
C PHE A 45 13.98 8.54 -10.40
N GLN A 46 14.54 9.71 -10.10
CA GLN A 46 13.81 10.92 -9.72
C GLN A 46 12.92 11.45 -10.86
N CYS A 47 13.40 11.45 -12.11
CA CYS A 47 12.60 11.83 -13.29
C CYS A 47 11.44 10.86 -13.54
N ASN A 48 11.67 9.54 -13.38
CA ASN A 48 10.60 8.55 -13.50
C ASN A 48 9.56 8.71 -12.38
N LYS A 49 10.00 9.04 -11.15
CA LYS A 49 9.13 9.34 -10.02
C LYS A 49 8.25 10.56 -10.29
N SER A 50 8.82 11.66 -10.79
CA SER A 50 8.06 12.88 -11.11
C SER A 50 7.10 12.69 -12.30
N ALA A 51 7.49 11.91 -13.31
CA ALA A 51 6.61 11.54 -14.42
C ALA A 51 5.43 10.68 -13.95
N HIS A 52 5.66 9.75 -13.02
CA HIS A 52 4.60 8.96 -12.39
C HIS A 52 3.65 9.84 -11.56
N GLU A 53 4.19 10.73 -10.72
CA GLU A 53 3.40 11.69 -9.94
C GLU A 53 2.54 12.60 -10.84
N LEU A 54 3.08 13.08 -11.96
CA LEU A 54 2.34 13.90 -12.93
C LEU A 54 1.25 13.10 -13.66
N ALA A 55 1.53 11.85 -14.04
CA ALA A 55 0.53 10.97 -14.65
C ALA A 55 -0.60 10.65 -13.67
N GLN A 56 -0.26 10.39 -12.41
CA GLN A 56 -1.22 10.14 -11.33
C GLN A 56 -2.06 11.38 -11.01
N SER A 57 -1.47 12.57 -11.04
CA SER A 57 -2.18 13.85 -10.94
C SER A 57 -3.19 14.04 -12.09
N ARG A 58 -2.78 13.82 -13.34
CA ARG A 58 -3.68 13.93 -14.51
C ARG A 58 -4.80 12.89 -14.49
N LEU A 59 -4.50 11.66 -14.08
CA LEU A 59 -5.51 10.62 -13.87
C LEU A 59 -6.48 11.03 -12.76
N SER A 60 -5.97 11.54 -11.64
CA SER A 60 -6.80 12.04 -10.53
C SER A 60 -7.74 13.17 -10.97
N GLU A 61 -7.29 14.12 -11.81
CA GLU A 61 -8.15 15.16 -12.37
C GLU A 61 -9.23 14.58 -13.28
N ARG A 62 -8.89 13.64 -14.15
CA ARG A 62 -9.86 13.00 -15.07
C ARG A 62 -10.83 12.08 -14.35
N LEU A 63 -10.44 11.55 -13.19
CA LEU A 63 -11.27 10.73 -12.31
C LEU A 63 -11.90 11.56 -11.18
N ALA A 64 -11.79 12.89 -11.21
CA ALA A 64 -12.37 13.75 -10.17
C ALA A 64 -13.89 13.60 -10.07
N PHE A 65 -14.57 13.18 -11.14
CA PHE A 65 -16.00 12.83 -11.10
C PHE A 65 -16.29 11.63 -10.18
N LEU A 66 -15.30 10.75 -9.94
CA LEU A 66 -15.37 9.65 -8.96
C LEU A 66 -15.03 10.13 -7.55
N LYS A 67 -14.40 11.30 -7.42
CA LYS A 67 -14.12 11.99 -6.15
C LYS A 67 -15.25 12.93 -5.72
N LEU A 68 -16.31 13.08 -6.52
CA LEU A 68 -17.46 13.89 -6.13
C LEU A 68 -18.10 13.25 -4.90
N GLN A 69 -17.81 13.87 -3.76
CA GLN A 69 -18.50 13.71 -2.50
C GLN A 69 -19.99 13.84 -2.80
N ASP A 70 -20.65 12.68 -2.79
CA ASP A 70 -22.07 12.45 -3.00
C ASP A 70 -22.68 13.31 -4.14
N PRO A 71 -22.77 12.80 -5.39
CA PRO A 71 -23.71 13.39 -6.33
C PRO A 71 -25.07 13.52 -5.64
N ASP A 72 -25.73 14.65 -5.86
CA ASP A 72 -27.09 14.91 -5.40
C ASP A 72 -27.90 13.60 -5.43
N PRO A 73 -28.55 13.17 -4.32
CA PRO A 73 -29.35 11.95 -4.30
C PRO A 73 -30.42 11.87 -5.41
N SER A 74 -30.77 13.02 -6.01
CA SER A 74 -31.66 13.14 -7.16
C SER A 74 -31.00 12.92 -8.53
N MET A 75 -29.67 12.83 -8.62
CA MET A 75 -28.93 12.51 -9.85
C MET A 75 -28.89 10.99 -10.09
N GLU A 76 -29.90 10.47 -10.79
CA GLU A 76 -30.02 9.05 -11.16
C GLU A 76 -28.85 8.51 -12.00
N ILE A 77 -28.11 9.38 -12.69
CA ILE A 77 -27.06 9.03 -13.66
C ILE A 77 -25.79 8.46 -12.98
N PHE A 78 -25.62 8.68 -11.67
CA PHE A 78 -24.48 8.20 -10.89
C PHE A 78 -24.82 7.09 -9.89
N LYS A 79 -26.04 6.55 -9.92
CA LYS A 79 -26.39 5.40 -9.08
C LYS A 79 -25.64 4.17 -9.57
N GLY A 80 -24.62 3.79 -8.81
CA GLY A 80 -23.86 2.56 -9.03
C GLY A 80 -24.75 1.30 -8.99
N ASP A 81 -24.28 0.23 -9.63
CA ASP A 81 -24.97 -1.08 -9.76
C ASP A 81 -24.79 -1.98 -8.52
N VAL A 82 -24.15 -1.47 -7.48
CA VAL A 82 -24.04 -2.08 -6.16
C VAL A 82 -24.06 -1.02 -5.06
N ALA A 83 -24.56 -1.36 -3.88
CA ALA A 83 -24.56 -0.49 -2.72
C ALA A 83 -24.16 -1.25 -1.44
N PHE A 84 -23.37 -0.60 -0.60
CA PHE A 84 -22.99 -1.11 0.72
C PHE A 84 -23.91 -0.53 1.80
N VAL A 85 -24.44 -1.40 2.65
CA VAL A 85 -25.42 -1.06 3.69
C VAL A 85 -24.73 -1.15 5.05
N VAL A 86 -24.45 0.01 5.64
CA VAL A 86 -23.94 0.12 7.01
C VAL A 86 -25.11 0.48 7.92
N HIS A 87 -25.29 -0.27 9.02
CA HIS A 87 -26.47 -0.13 9.87
C HIS A 87 -26.66 1.31 10.38
N GLY A 88 -27.81 1.92 10.06
CA GLY A 88 -28.18 3.26 10.53
C GLY A 88 -27.51 4.42 9.76
N CYS A 89 -26.87 4.14 8.63
CA CYS A 89 -26.23 5.14 7.77
C CYS A 89 -26.82 5.12 6.35
N ASP A 90 -26.49 6.14 5.56
CA ASP A 90 -26.80 6.15 4.13
C ASP A 90 -26.07 5.02 3.39
N MET A 91 -26.63 4.62 2.24
CA MET A 91 -26.00 3.60 1.40
C MET A 91 -24.78 4.18 0.68
N ILE A 92 -23.71 3.39 0.60
CA ILE A 92 -22.53 3.74 -0.19
C ILE A 92 -22.68 3.09 -1.57
N HIS A 93 -23.05 3.87 -2.58
CA HIS A 93 -23.20 3.39 -3.95
C HIS A 93 -21.84 3.24 -4.65
N ALA A 94 -21.68 2.18 -5.44
CA ALA A 94 -20.45 1.90 -6.18
C ALA A 94 -20.69 1.09 -7.47
N HIS A 95 -19.62 0.89 -8.24
CA HIS A 95 -19.66 0.19 -9.52
C HIS A 95 -18.94 -1.15 -9.44
N ARG A 96 -19.65 -2.25 -9.67
CA ARG A 96 -19.13 -3.62 -9.61
C ARG A 96 -17.87 -3.78 -10.46
N PHE A 97 -17.88 -3.23 -11.68
CA PHE A 97 -16.75 -3.31 -12.61
C PHE A 97 -15.45 -2.74 -12.02
N ILE A 98 -15.54 -1.59 -11.34
CA ILE A 98 -14.36 -0.93 -10.75
C ILE A 98 -13.86 -1.72 -9.55
N LEU A 99 -14.78 -2.14 -8.67
CA LEU A 99 -14.44 -2.92 -7.49
C LEU A 99 -13.85 -4.29 -7.83
N ALA A 100 -14.42 -4.99 -8.81
CA ALA A 100 -13.91 -6.28 -9.30
C ALA A 100 -12.48 -6.16 -9.86
N GLY A 101 -12.14 -5.04 -10.49
CA GLY A 101 -10.78 -4.78 -10.97
C GLY A 101 -9.76 -4.52 -9.84
N LYS A 102 -10.21 -4.23 -8.62
CA LYS A 102 -9.35 -3.90 -7.46
C LYS A 102 -9.29 -4.99 -6.40
N SER A 103 -10.23 -5.93 -6.43
CA SER A 103 -10.40 -6.96 -5.41
C SER A 103 -10.84 -8.27 -6.06
N SER A 104 -10.05 -9.32 -5.84
CA SER A 104 -10.43 -10.69 -6.19
C SER A 104 -11.69 -11.15 -5.46
N VAL A 105 -11.92 -10.67 -4.23
CA VAL A 105 -13.14 -10.96 -3.47
C VAL A 105 -14.35 -10.32 -4.14
N PHE A 106 -14.29 -9.03 -4.49
CA PHE A 106 -15.38 -8.37 -5.21
C PHE A 106 -15.61 -8.97 -6.59
N CYS A 107 -14.55 -9.33 -7.32
CA CYS A 107 -14.65 -10.02 -8.60
C CYS A 107 -15.46 -11.33 -8.47
N ARG A 108 -15.08 -12.20 -7.54
CA ARG A 108 -15.83 -13.43 -7.24
C ARG A 108 -17.25 -13.14 -6.74
N MET A 109 -17.42 -12.08 -5.95
CA MET A 109 -18.71 -11.65 -5.41
C MET A 109 -19.71 -11.31 -6.50
N PHE A 110 -19.25 -10.68 -7.58
CA PHE A 110 -20.10 -10.22 -8.67
C PHE A 110 -20.19 -11.21 -9.85
N ASP A 111 -19.24 -12.12 -9.99
CA ASP A 111 -19.26 -13.13 -11.05
C ASP A 111 -20.19 -14.30 -10.73
N CYS A 112 -20.24 -14.76 -9.48
CA CYS A 112 -20.97 -15.97 -9.06
C CYS A 112 -22.39 -15.64 -8.58
N GLY A 113 -23.36 -16.58 -8.71
CA GLY A 113 -24.75 -16.46 -8.27
C GLY A 113 -24.95 -16.35 -6.75
N MET A 114 -24.35 -15.34 -6.14
CA MET A 114 -24.50 -14.96 -4.75
C MET A 114 -25.56 -13.87 -4.60
N LEU A 115 -26.15 -13.77 -3.42
CA LEU A 115 -27.27 -12.88 -3.12
C LEU A 115 -26.91 -11.40 -3.36
N GLU A 116 -25.64 -11.03 -3.16
CA GLU A 116 -25.10 -9.69 -3.43
C GLU A 116 -25.14 -9.35 -4.93
N LYS A 117 -24.96 -10.34 -5.81
CA LYS A 117 -25.09 -10.15 -7.26
C LYS A 117 -26.55 -9.91 -7.64
N GLU A 118 -27.47 -10.66 -7.04
CA GLU A 118 -28.91 -10.60 -7.34
C GLU A 118 -29.57 -9.35 -6.78
N THR A 119 -29.23 -8.98 -5.54
CA THR A 119 -29.82 -7.81 -4.85
C THR A 119 -29.08 -6.52 -5.13
N GLY A 120 -27.79 -6.59 -5.43
CA GLY A 120 -26.91 -5.43 -5.50
C GLY A 120 -26.67 -4.76 -4.15
N LEU A 121 -27.00 -5.41 -3.04
CA LEU A 121 -26.81 -4.88 -1.68
C LEU A 121 -25.78 -5.73 -0.93
N ILE A 122 -24.81 -5.06 -0.31
CA ILE A 122 -23.77 -5.70 0.50
C ILE A 122 -23.87 -5.19 1.94
N PRO A 123 -24.36 -6.00 2.89
CA PRO A 123 -24.41 -5.60 4.30
C PRO A 123 -23.00 -5.52 4.89
N ILE A 124 -22.76 -4.50 5.71
CA ILE A 124 -21.48 -4.22 6.38
C ILE A 124 -21.72 -4.11 7.88
N ASP A 125 -21.30 -5.16 8.59
CA ASP A 125 -21.45 -5.28 10.04
C ASP A 125 -20.12 -5.13 10.80
N ASP A 126 -19.00 -5.19 10.08
CA ASP A 126 -17.65 -5.31 10.65
C ASP A 126 -16.72 -4.13 10.32
N ALA A 127 -17.27 -3.04 9.79
CA ALA A 127 -16.57 -1.78 9.54
C ALA A 127 -17.49 -0.58 9.76
N SER A 128 -16.93 0.54 10.19
CA SER A 128 -17.68 1.80 10.30
C SER A 128 -17.94 2.40 8.91
N TYR A 129 -18.97 3.24 8.82
CA TYR A 129 -19.31 3.93 7.57
C TYR A 129 -18.16 4.78 7.00
N PRO A 130 -17.44 5.61 7.79
CA PRO A 130 -16.30 6.37 7.28
C PRO A 130 -15.19 5.47 6.73
N VAL A 131 -14.86 4.38 7.42
CA VAL A 131 -13.84 3.42 6.99
C VAL A 131 -14.25 2.74 5.68
N MET A 132 -15.47 2.22 5.60
CA MET A 132 -15.95 1.53 4.40
C MET A 132 -16.02 2.48 3.21
N ARG A 133 -16.52 3.71 3.42
CA ARG A 133 -16.55 4.76 2.40
C ARG A 133 -15.15 5.10 1.89
N ALA A 134 -14.18 5.22 2.79
CA ALA A 134 -12.79 5.47 2.41
C ALA A 134 -12.19 4.33 1.57
N VAL A 135 -12.46 3.08 1.92
CA VAL A 135 -12.01 1.90 1.14
C VAL A 135 -12.64 1.87 -0.25
N ILE A 136 -13.93 2.16 -0.35
CA ILE A 136 -14.61 2.23 -1.65
C ILE A 136 -14.02 3.37 -2.49
N ASN A 137 -13.86 4.57 -1.93
CA ASN A 137 -13.23 5.69 -2.63
C ASN A 137 -11.81 5.35 -3.09
N TYR A 138 -11.02 4.68 -2.25
CA TYR A 138 -9.68 4.22 -2.62
C TYR A 138 -9.68 3.31 -3.86
N CYS A 139 -10.70 2.47 -4.04
CA CYS A 139 -10.82 1.65 -5.24
C CYS A 139 -10.93 2.49 -6.52
N TYR A 140 -11.47 3.71 -6.45
CA TYR A 140 -11.55 4.64 -7.57
C TYR A 140 -10.30 5.49 -7.74
N THR A 141 -9.69 5.91 -6.64
CA THR A 141 -8.70 7.00 -6.65
C THR A 141 -7.27 6.53 -6.43
N ALA A 142 -7.09 5.32 -5.87
CA ALA A 142 -5.84 4.84 -5.28
C ALA A 142 -5.23 5.82 -4.25
N ASP A 143 -6.10 6.59 -3.58
CA ASP A 143 -5.74 7.67 -2.66
C ASP A 143 -6.62 7.61 -1.41
N ILE A 144 -6.02 7.77 -0.23
CA ILE A 144 -6.68 7.71 1.07
C ILE A 144 -5.98 8.63 2.05
N ASN A 145 -6.78 9.37 2.82
CA ASN A 145 -6.29 10.22 3.90
C ASN A 145 -6.73 9.62 5.24
N PHE A 146 -5.76 9.18 6.04
CA PHE A 146 -6.02 8.61 7.36
C PHE A 146 -6.36 9.71 8.37
N THR A 147 -7.41 9.47 9.16
CA THR A 147 -7.92 10.39 10.20
C THR A 147 -8.35 9.59 11.43
N ASP A 148 -8.78 10.27 12.49
CA ASP A 148 -9.30 9.59 13.68
C ASP A 148 -10.55 8.73 13.38
N GLU A 149 -11.35 9.13 12.38
CA GLU A 149 -12.53 8.37 11.92
C GLU A 149 -12.17 7.25 10.92
N ILE A 150 -11.00 7.35 10.28
CA ILE A 150 -10.48 6.42 9.27
C ILE A 150 -9.11 5.93 9.74
N PRO A 151 -9.03 5.17 10.84
CA PRO A 151 -7.76 4.74 11.38
C PRO A 151 -7.15 3.62 10.51
N PRO A 152 -5.84 3.63 10.27
CA PRO A 152 -5.19 2.76 9.28
C PRO A 152 -5.28 1.26 9.64
N ASP A 153 -5.43 0.89 10.90
CA ASP A 153 -5.62 -0.49 11.37
C ASP A 153 -7.03 -1.04 11.04
N GLU A 154 -8.07 -0.22 11.15
CA GLU A 154 -9.41 -0.62 10.70
C GLU A 154 -9.49 -0.69 9.17
N VAL A 155 -8.86 0.25 8.46
CA VAL A 155 -8.74 0.17 6.99
C VAL A 155 -7.96 -1.08 6.58
N LEU A 156 -6.88 -1.42 7.28
CA LEU A 156 -6.09 -2.63 7.05
C LEU A 156 -6.94 -3.90 7.16
N LYS A 157 -7.79 -3.99 8.19
CA LYS A 157 -8.73 -5.10 8.38
C LYS A 157 -9.66 -5.27 7.17
N VAL A 158 -10.24 -4.17 6.69
CA VAL A 158 -11.15 -4.18 5.53
C VAL A 158 -10.39 -4.50 4.23
N ALA A 159 -9.21 -3.92 4.04
CA ALA A 159 -8.34 -4.18 2.89
C ALA A 159 -7.94 -5.67 2.82
N HIS A 160 -7.64 -6.28 3.96
CA HIS A 160 -7.37 -7.71 4.05
C HIS A 160 -8.62 -8.55 3.72
N LYS A 161 -9.78 -8.23 4.32
CA LYS A 161 -11.06 -8.93 4.07
C LYS A 161 -11.42 -8.97 2.58
N TYR A 162 -11.23 -7.86 1.88
CA TYR A 162 -11.52 -7.74 0.46
C TYR A 162 -10.30 -7.98 -0.45
N GLU A 163 -9.18 -8.48 0.08
CA GLU A 163 -7.95 -8.79 -0.69
C GLU A 163 -7.43 -7.60 -1.56
N ILE A 164 -7.58 -6.36 -1.08
CA ILE A 164 -7.11 -5.15 -1.77
C ILE A 164 -5.62 -4.94 -1.43
N SER A 165 -4.75 -5.71 -2.08
CA SER A 165 -3.32 -5.80 -1.74
C SER A 165 -2.61 -4.44 -1.64
N HIS A 166 -2.82 -3.54 -2.60
CA HIS A 166 -2.16 -2.23 -2.59
C HIS A 166 -2.61 -1.35 -1.42
N LEU A 167 -3.89 -1.41 -1.02
CA LEU A 167 -4.37 -0.67 0.15
C LEU A 167 -3.78 -1.23 1.44
N ARG A 168 -3.60 -2.55 1.53
CA ARG A 168 -2.94 -3.19 2.67
C ARG A 168 -1.49 -2.73 2.81
N ASP A 169 -0.77 -2.59 1.70
CA ASP A 169 0.60 -2.07 1.72
C ASP A 169 0.64 -0.60 2.18
N VAL A 170 -0.26 0.24 1.66
CA VAL A 170 -0.41 1.65 2.10
C VAL A 170 -0.71 1.76 3.60
N CYS A 171 -1.64 0.94 4.13
CA CYS A 171 -1.91 0.91 5.57
C CYS A 171 -0.67 0.43 6.36
N GLY A 172 0.08 -0.52 5.81
CA GLY A 172 1.31 -1.03 6.42
C GLY A 172 2.42 0.02 6.49
N GLU A 173 2.56 0.87 5.47
CA GLU A 173 3.49 2.01 5.48
C GLU A 173 3.10 3.04 6.54
N GLU A 174 1.82 3.42 6.60
CA GLU A 174 1.30 4.39 7.56
C GLU A 174 1.48 3.91 9.01
N LEU A 175 1.12 2.66 9.29
CA LEU A 175 1.32 2.05 10.61
C LEU A 175 2.81 1.88 10.92
N GLY A 176 3.62 1.55 9.91
CA GLY A 176 5.07 1.40 10.03
C GLY A 176 5.77 2.69 10.47
N GLY A 177 5.27 3.85 10.01
CA GLY A 177 5.73 5.18 10.44
C GLY A 177 5.39 5.52 11.90
N LYS A 178 4.50 4.76 12.54
CA LYS A 178 4.02 4.98 13.92
C LYS A 178 4.58 3.97 14.92
N ILE A 179 5.52 3.11 14.51
CA ILE A 179 6.13 2.12 15.38
C ILE A 179 6.98 2.81 16.47
N SER A 180 6.85 2.30 17.69
CA SER A 180 7.58 2.71 18.89
C SER A 180 7.80 1.51 19.80
N ASP A 181 8.71 1.65 20.78
CA ASP A 181 8.94 0.63 21.81
C ASP A 181 7.66 0.17 22.53
N LYS A 182 6.68 1.08 22.67
CA LYS A 182 5.43 0.83 23.39
C LYS A 182 4.40 0.04 22.59
N ASN A 183 4.40 0.14 21.26
CA ASN A 183 3.38 -0.45 20.40
C ASN A 183 3.92 -1.53 19.45
N LEU A 184 5.23 -1.81 19.47
CA LEU A 184 5.86 -2.78 18.57
C LEU A 184 5.21 -4.17 18.62
N ALA A 185 4.88 -4.66 19.83
CA ALA A 185 4.22 -5.95 19.99
C ALA A 185 2.84 -5.98 19.31
N GLU A 186 2.04 -4.92 19.47
CA GLU A 186 0.74 -4.83 18.83
C GLU A 186 0.85 -4.68 17.31
N MET A 187 1.80 -3.86 16.81
CA MET A 187 2.07 -3.73 15.37
C MET A 187 2.50 -5.06 14.74
N LEU A 188 3.30 -5.87 15.46
CA LEU A 188 3.63 -7.24 15.04
C LEU A 188 2.40 -8.15 15.02
N ARG A 189 1.50 -8.06 16.01
CA ARG A 189 0.26 -8.85 16.03
C ARG A 189 -0.67 -8.47 14.88
N LEU A 190 -0.88 -7.18 14.64
CA LEU A 190 -1.68 -6.66 13.53
C LEU A 190 -1.11 -7.10 12.18
N SER A 191 0.19 -6.95 11.99
CA SER A 191 0.85 -7.27 10.72
C SER A 191 0.81 -8.76 10.37
N LYS A 192 0.89 -9.64 11.38
CA LYS A 192 0.69 -11.08 11.18
C LYS A 192 -0.78 -11.43 10.95
N ARG A 193 -1.69 -10.84 11.73
CA ARG A 193 -3.13 -11.13 11.67
C ARG A 193 -3.73 -10.80 10.30
N TYR A 194 -3.31 -9.69 9.70
CA TYR A 194 -3.85 -9.21 8.42
C TYR A 194 -2.88 -9.39 7.25
N ASP A 195 -1.85 -10.22 7.41
CA ASP A 195 -0.82 -10.51 6.38
C ASP A 195 -0.25 -9.23 5.74
N ALA A 196 0.01 -8.20 6.56
CA ALA A 196 0.51 -6.90 6.14
C ALA A 196 2.04 -6.93 6.07
N LYS A 197 2.58 -7.42 4.94
CA LYS A 197 4.03 -7.65 4.77
C LYS A 197 4.86 -6.38 4.95
N THR A 198 4.43 -5.25 4.41
CA THR A 198 5.11 -3.96 4.59
C THR A 198 5.23 -3.57 6.07
N LEU A 199 4.19 -3.82 6.86
CA LEU A 199 4.23 -3.58 8.31
C LEU A 199 5.13 -4.61 9.04
N GLN A 200 5.11 -5.88 8.62
CA GLN A 200 6.01 -6.91 9.18
C GLN A 200 7.48 -6.52 8.97
N GLU A 201 7.83 -6.05 7.77
CA GLU A 201 9.17 -5.57 7.44
C GLU A 201 9.56 -4.34 8.26
N ALA A 202 8.65 -3.37 8.42
CA ALA A 202 8.85 -2.21 9.26
C ALA A 202 9.10 -2.59 10.73
N CYS A 203 8.29 -3.52 11.27
CA CYS A 203 8.48 -4.05 12.62
C CYS A 203 9.82 -4.77 12.79
N ALA A 204 10.20 -5.63 11.84
CA ALA A 204 11.46 -6.35 11.88
C ALA A 204 12.67 -5.39 11.83
N LYS A 205 12.59 -4.35 10.98
CA LYS A 205 13.61 -3.30 10.88
C LYS A 205 13.73 -2.53 12.20
N TYR A 206 12.61 -2.14 12.80
CA TYR A 206 12.59 -1.43 14.07
C TYR A 206 13.14 -2.27 15.21
N PHE A 207 12.72 -3.54 15.31
CA PHE A 207 13.20 -4.49 16.30
C PHE A 207 14.71 -4.69 16.20
N LYS A 208 15.24 -4.89 14.99
CA LYS A 208 16.68 -5.02 14.77
C LYS A 208 17.46 -3.77 15.20
N GLY A 209 16.91 -2.58 14.96
CA GLY A 209 17.54 -1.31 15.31
C GLY A 209 17.54 -1.00 16.81
N ASN A 210 16.58 -1.53 17.57
CA ASN A 210 16.36 -1.20 18.99
C ASN A 210 16.42 -2.43 19.90
N PHE A 211 17.09 -3.50 19.46
CA PHE A 211 17.02 -4.85 20.05
C PHE A 211 17.13 -4.84 21.58
N ASP A 212 18.13 -4.18 22.14
CA ASP A 212 18.39 -4.16 23.59
C ASP A 212 17.23 -3.57 24.41
N THR A 213 16.51 -2.59 23.84
CA THR A 213 15.41 -1.88 24.51
C THR A 213 14.09 -2.63 24.38
N VAL A 214 13.82 -3.23 23.21
CA VAL A 214 12.50 -3.82 22.92
C VAL A 214 12.44 -5.32 23.14
N PHE A 215 13.58 -6.02 23.34
CA PHE A 215 13.60 -7.47 23.49
C PHE A 215 12.71 -7.95 24.64
N SER A 216 12.82 -7.36 25.82
CA SER A 216 11.98 -7.71 26.98
C SER A 216 10.50 -7.44 26.70
N THR A 217 10.17 -6.24 26.22
CA THR A 217 8.79 -5.83 25.90
C THR A 217 8.13 -6.75 24.88
N VAL A 218 8.86 -7.21 23.86
CA VAL A 218 8.32 -8.08 22.82
C VAL A 218 8.16 -9.52 23.32
N MET A 219 9.09 -10.04 24.12
CA MET A 219 8.99 -11.39 24.69
C MET A 219 7.89 -11.54 25.74
N GLU A 220 7.49 -10.46 26.40
CA GLU A 220 6.40 -10.47 27.39
C GLU A 220 5.00 -10.38 26.74
N ASN A 221 4.89 -9.94 25.48
CA ASN A 221 3.62 -9.59 24.83
C ASN A 221 3.31 -10.35 23.52
N LEU A 222 4.22 -11.23 23.08
CA LEU A 222 4.00 -12.21 22.00
C LEU A 222 3.32 -13.47 22.54
#